data_AF-A0A382YYV0-F1
#
_entry.id   AF-A0A382YYV0-F1
#
_cell.length_a   1.000
_cell.length_b   1.000
_cell.length_c   1.000
_cell.angle_alpha   90.00
_cell.angle_beta   90.00
_cell.angle_gamma   90.00
#
_symmetry.space_group_name_H-M   'P 1'
#
loop_
_entity.id
_entity.type
_entity.pdbx_description
1 polymer ?
#
loop_
_entity_poly.entity_id
_entity_poly.type
_entity_poly.pdbx_seq_one_letter_code
_entity_poly.pdbx_strand_id
1 'polypeptide(L)'
;MFACFDMKCQYVLCFSLMACMLLFSSISESYGHGLGYEIMPPEMLGSKLVSLEISSDTWPDEYTKEITFSLFETDTGVAVKNVTYFVMLTKQNEVLFDV
;
A
#
# COMPACT_ATOMS: atom_id res chain seq x y z
N MET A 1 -44.16 3.98 -30.39
CA MET A 1 -44.78 4.45 -29.14
C MET A 1 -43.67 4.61 -28.10
N PHE A 2 -42.94 5.72 -28.17
CA PHE A 2 -41.82 6.05 -27.27
C PHE A 2 -41.85 7.56 -27.07
N ALA A 3 -42.70 8.04 -26.17
CA ALA A 3 -42.69 9.44 -25.77
C ALA A 3 -43.41 9.56 -24.43
N CYS A 4 -42.81 10.32 -23.51
CA CYS A 4 -43.24 10.58 -22.14
C CYS A 4 -42.75 9.54 -21.11
N PHE A 5 -41.43 9.36 -21.02
CA PHE A 5 -40.86 9.14 -19.69
C PHE A 5 -41.09 10.45 -18.92
N ASP A 6 -41.92 10.40 -17.88
CA ASP A 6 -42.32 11.55 -17.07
C ASP A 6 -41.06 12.32 -16.60
N MET A 7 -41.00 13.61 -16.89
CA MET A 7 -39.81 14.44 -16.65
C MET A 7 -39.43 14.44 -15.15
N LYS A 8 -40.39 14.30 -14.22
CA LYS A 8 -40.12 14.16 -12.78
C LYS A 8 -39.48 12.80 -12.47
N CYS A 9 -39.93 11.74 -13.13
CA CYS A 9 -39.35 10.41 -12.99
C CYS A 9 -37.88 10.39 -13.47
N GLN A 10 -37.56 11.13 -14.53
CA GLN A 10 -36.19 11.30 -15.00
C GLN A 10 -35.30 12.05 -13.99
N TYR A 11 -35.79 13.14 -13.38
CA TYR A 11 -35.05 13.86 -12.34
C TYR A 11 -34.81 13.01 -11.08
N VAL A 12 -35.81 12.23 -10.65
CA VAL A 12 -35.69 11.32 -9.51
C VAL A 12 -34.65 10.22 -9.79
N LEU A 13 -34.64 9.66 -11.00
CA LEU A 13 -33.64 8.68 -11.43
C LEU A 13 -32.23 9.28 -11.46
N CYS A 14 -32.06 10.47 -12.04
CA CYS A 14 -30.75 11.14 -12.08
C CYS A 14 -30.24 11.48 -10.67
N PHE A 15 -31.11 11.96 -9.79
CA PHE A 15 -30.74 12.28 -8.40
C PHE A 15 -30.36 11.01 -7.62
N SER A 16 -31.12 9.92 -7.79
CA SER A 16 -30.80 8.62 -7.18
C SER A 16 -29.46 8.08 -7.67
N LEU A 17 -29.16 8.19 -8.96
CA LEU A 17 -27.88 7.75 -9.53
C LEU A 17 -26.71 8.57 -8.99
N MET A 18 -26.85 9.90 -8.90
CA MET A 18 -25.85 10.76 -8.28
C MET A 18 -25.63 10.43 -6.81
N ALA A 19 -26.71 10.20 -6.05
CA ALA A 19 -26.61 9.82 -4.64
C ALA A 19 -25.90 8.46 -4.46
N CYS A 20 -26.21 7.47 -5.30
CA CYS A 20 -25.48 6.20 -5.31
C CYS A 20 -23.98 6.39 -5.58
N MET A 21 -23.60 7.17 -6.60
CA MET A 21 -22.19 7.44 -6.91
C MET A 21 -21.45 8.09 -5.74
N LEU A 22 -22.09 9.03 -5.04
CA LEU A 22 -21.53 9.69 -3.86
C LEU A 22 -21.32 8.72 -2.68
N LEU A 23 -22.21 7.74 -2.50
CA LEU A 23 -22.08 6.71 -1.44
C LEU A 23 -20.89 5.76 -1.67
N PHE A 24 -20.49 5.52 -2.93
CA PHE A 24 -19.31 4.69 -3.25
C PHE A 24 -18.01 5.49 -3.35
N SER A 25 -18.08 6.83 -3.37
CA SER A 25 -16.90 7.70 -3.49
C SER A 25 -16.13 7.88 -2.16
N SER A 26 -16.72 7.48 -1.03
CA SER A 26 -16.15 7.62 0.31
C SER A 26 -15.39 6.37 0.80
N ILE A 27 -15.33 5.32 0.00
CA ILE A 27 -14.36 4.24 0.23
C ILE A 27 -13.02 4.81 -0.24
N SER A 28 -12.32 5.49 0.67
CA SER A 28 -10.89 5.64 0.50
C SER A 28 -10.36 4.23 0.48
N GLU A 29 -10.07 3.75 -0.71
CA GLU A 29 -9.38 2.50 -0.96
C GLU A 29 -7.97 2.62 -0.38
N SER A 30 -7.90 2.59 0.96
CA SER A 30 -6.71 2.24 1.70
C SER A 30 -6.50 0.74 1.52
N TYR A 31 -6.26 0.35 0.27
CA TYR A 31 -5.67 -0.93 -0.06
C TYR A 31 -4.21 -0.89 0.39
N GLY A 32 -3.98 -0.92 1.70
CA GLY A 32 -2.78 -1.52 2.26
C GLY A 32 -2.90 -3.03 2.10
N HIS A 33 -3.11 -3.49 0.87
CA HIS A 33 -3.04 -4.90 0.54
C HIS A 33 -1.60 -5.32 0.80
N GLY A 34 -1.40 -6.48 1.43
CA GLY A 34 -0.08 -7.05 1.75
C GLY A 34 0.70 -7.50 0.51
N LEU A 35 0.70 -6.67 -0.53
CA LEU A 35 1.41 -6.73 -1.79
C LEU A 35 1.85 -5.31 -2.12
N GLY A 36 3.16 -5.10 -2.13
CA GLY A 36 3.72 -3.79 -2.40
C GLY A 36 5.12 -3.66 -1.84
N TYR A 37 5.76 -2.55 -2.21
CA TYR A 37 7.05 -2.17 -1.70
C TYR A 37 7.00 -0.70 -1.29
N GLU A 38 7.74 -0.37 -0.24
CA GLU A 38 7.97 0.98 0.22
C GLU A 38 9.47 1.24 0.23
N ILE A 39 9.87 2.38 -0.33
CA ILE A 39 11.26 2.83 -0.34
C ILE A 39 11.37 3.98 0.64
N MET A 40 12.19 3.79 1.67
CA MET A 40 12.47 4.81 2.67
C MET A 40 13.31 5.95 2.05
N PRO A 41 13.22 7.18 2.59
CA PRO A 41 14.11 8.26 2.16
C PRO A 41 15.59 7.87 2.21
N PRO A 42 16.43 8.34 1.28
CA PRO A 42 17.85 8.05 1.29
C PRO A 42 18.56 8.59 2.54
N GLU A 43 19.49 7.80 3.07
CA GLU A 43 20.29 8.12 4.25
C GLU A 43 21.78 7.84 4.00
N MET A 44 22.65 8.60 4.69
CA MET A 44 24.10 8.43 4.57
C MET A 44 24.59 7.29 5.48
N LEU A 45 25.11 6.23 4.89
CA LEU A 45 25.77 5.13 5.59
C LEU A 45 27.27 5.13 5.27
N GLY A 46 28.07 5.72 6.15
CA GLY A 46 29.49 5.94 5.90
C GLY A 46 29.71 6.92 4.74
N SER A 47 30.31 6.45 3.65
CA SER A 47 30.53 7.26 2.43
C SER A 47 29.49 7.01 1.33
N LYS A 48 28.47 6.19 1.58
CA LYS A 48 27.46 5.80 0.57
C LYS A 48 26.10 6.40 0.92
N LEU A 49 25.41 6.91 -0.09
CA LEU A 49 24.01 7.30 0.02
C LEU A 49 23.16 6.07 -0.29
N VAL A 50 22.41 5.57 0.68
CA VAL A 50 21.67 4.32 0.57
C VAL A 50 20.19 4.53 0.88
N SER A 51 19.33 3.67 0.36
CA SER A 51 17.91 3.64 0.70
C SER A 51 17.50 2.20 1.03
N LEU A 52 16.53 2.07 1.94
CA LEU A 52 15.95 0.80 2.36
C LEU A 52 14.63 0.59 1.65
N GLU A 53 14.54 -0.50 0.89
CA GLU A 53 13.27 -1.02 0.39
C GLU A 53 12.74 -2.09 1.34
N ILE A 54 11.46 -1.98 1.67
CA ILE A 54 10.71 -2.98 2.41
C ILE A 54 9.60 -3.47 1.48
N SER A 55 9.60 -4.75 1.14
CA SER A 55 8.60 -5.33 0.26
C SER A 55 7.89 -6.50 0.92
N SER A 56 6.63 -6.71 0.51
CA SER A 56 5.80 -7.83 0.95
C SER A 56 5.29 -8.60 -0.25
N ASP A 57 5.35 -9.93 -0.17
CA ASP A 57 4.87 -10.84 -1.22
C ASP A 57 3.81 -11.79 -0.68
N THR A 58 2.93 -12.24 -1.57
CA THR A 58 1.96 -13.30 -1.30
C THR A 58 2.61 -14.66 -1.46
N TRP A 59 2.63 -15.42 -0.38
CA TRP A 59 2.94 -16.84 -0.46
C TRP A 59 1.73 -17.64 -0.94
N PRO A 60 1.93 -18.82 -1.58
CA PRO A 60 0.84 -19.70 -1.97
C PRO A 60 -0.02 -20.19 -0.79
N ASP A 61 0.55 -20.22 0.42
CA ASP A 61 -0.18 -20.56 1.63
C ASP A 61 -0.65 -19.32 2.40
N GLU A 62 -1.77 -19.45 3.09
CA GLU A 62 -2.42 -18.32 3.76
C GLU A 62 -1.69 -17.86 5.04
N TYR A 63 -0.87 -18.73 5.62
CA TYR A 63 -0.25 -18.53 6.94
C TYR A 63 1.17 -17.95 6.86
N THR A 64 1.82 -18.05 5.71
CA THR A 64 3.14 -17.47 5.48
C THR A 64 2.99 -16.07 4.91
N LYS A 65 3.74 -15.15 5.49
CA LYS A 65 3.93 -13.80 4.99
C LYS A 65 5.43 -13.57 4.91
N GLU A 66 5.91 -13.19 3.74
CA GLU A 66 7.30 -12.80 3.56
C GLU A 66 7.40 -11.29 3.53
N ILE A 67 8.37 -10.77 4.29
CA ILE A 67 8.80 -9.38 4.24
C ILE A 67 10.27 -9.38 3.87
N THR A 68 10.61 -8.73 2.76
CA THR A 68 11.98 -8.60 2.27
C THR A 68 12.52 -7.22 2.58
N PHE A 69 13.75 -7.17 3.09
CA PHE A 69 14.50 -5.94 3.34
C PHE A 69 15.68 -5.88 2.36
N SER A 70 15.77 -4.81 1.57
CA SER A 70 16.85 -4.61 0.61
C SER A 70 17.46 -3.23 0.79
N LEU A 71 18.77 -3.19 1.07
CA LEU A 71 19.51 -1.94 1.14
C LEU A 71 20.29 -1.75 -0.16
N PHE A 72 20.14 -0.60 -0.81
CA PHE A 72 20.81 -0.31 -2.07
C PHE A 72 21.36 1.12 -2.11
N GLU A 73 22.43 1.33 -2.88
CA GLU A 73 22.99 2.64 -3.13
C GLU A 73 22.07 3.44 -4.06
N THR A 74 21.63 4.62 -3.63
CA THR A 74 20.57 5.38 -4.34
C THR A 74 21.05 5.94 -5.69
N ASP A 75 22.35 6.20 -5.82
CA ASP A 75 22.97 6.74 -7.03
C ASP A 75 23.11 5.70 -8.15
N THR A 76 23.39 4.45 -7.80
CA THR A 76 23.70 3.36 -8.74
C THR A 76 22.61 2.28 -8.79
N GLY A 77 21.74 2.22 -7.80
CA GLY A 77 20.75 1.14 -7.63
C GLY A 77 21.36 -0.20 -7.21
N VAL A 78 22.66 -0.25 -6.90
CA VAL A 78 23.36 -1.50 -6.57
C VAL A 78 23.05 -1.91 -5.13
N ALA A 79 22.65 -3.17 -4.94
CA ALA A 79 22.40 -3.74 -3.62
C ALA A 79 23.69 -3.78 -2.77
N VAL A 80 23.57 -3.31 -1.53
CA VAL A 80 24.63 -3.38 -0.52
C VAL A 80 24.70 -4.82 0.00
N LYS A 81 25.89 -5.40 -0.02
CA LYS A 81 26.12 -6.78 0.42
C LYS A 81 26.59 -6.82 1.87
N ASN A 82 26.36 -7.96 2.54
CA ASN A 82 26.77 -8.23 3.93
C ASN A 82 26.19 -7.23 4.94
N VAL A 83 24.91 -6.93 4.80
CA VAL A 83 24.19 -6.03 5.72
C VAL A 83 23.71 -6.84 6.93
N THR A 84 23.87 -6.27 8.12
CA THR A 84 23.25 -6.79 9.34
C THR A 84 22.03 -5.94 9.64
N TYR A 85 20.87 -6.58 9.77
CA TYR A 85 19.61 -5.94 10.10
C TYR A 85 19.24 -6.25 11.54
N PHE A 86 18.72 -5.24 12.24
CA PHE A 86 18.04 -5.42 13.53
C PHE A 86 16.55 -5.26 13.27
N VAL A 87 15.76 -6.27 13.61
CA VAL A 87 14.34 -6.32 13.23
C VAL A 87 13.47 -6.42 14.47
N MET A 88 12.62 -5.41 14.66
CA MET A 88 11.65 -5.37 15.75
C MET A 88 10.24 -5.28 15.17
N LEU A 89 9.39 -6.26 15.48
CA LEU A 89 7.97 -6.22 15.18
C LEU A 89 7.21 -5.67 16.38
N THR A 90 6.45 -4.61 16.18
CA THR A 90 5.59 -4.05 17.24
C THR A 90 4.14 -3.96 16.77
N LYS A 91 3.21 -4.16 17.70
CA LYS A 91 1.77 -4.00 17.46
C LYS A 91 1.15 -3.33 18.68
N GLN A 92 0.50 -2.19 18.48
CA GLN A 92 -0.21 -1.47 19.55
C GLN A 92 0.66 -1.28 20.81
N ASN A 93 1.92 -0.88 20.61
CA ASN A 93 2.94 -0.66 21.66
C ASN A 93 3.47 -1.92 22.35
N GLU A 94 3.05 -3.12 21.92
CA GLU A 94 3.63 -4.39 22.35
C GLU A 94 4.72 -4.84 21.36
N VAL A 95 5.85 -5.32 21.89
CA VAL A 95 6.90 -5.95 21.08
C VAL A 95 6.53 -7.41 20.86
N LEU A 96 6.35 -7.81 19.60
CA LEU A 96 5.99 -9.16 19.20
C LEU A 96 7.22 -10.00 18.80
N PHE A 97 8.29 -9.35 18.35
CA PHE A 97 9.53 -9.97 17.90
C PHE A 97 10.67 -8.95 17.98
N ASP A 98 11.85 -9.37 18.44
CA ASP A 98 13.05 -8.54 18.59
C ASP A 98 14.29 -9.46 18.55
N VAL A 99 15.07 -9.40 17.46
CA VAL A 99 16.26 -10.23 17.20
C VAL A 99 17.35 -9.41 16.51
#